data_AF-A0A7Y9DMH8-F1
#
_entry.id   AF-A0A7Y9DMH8-F1
#
_cell.length_a   1.000
_cell.length_b   1.000
_cell.length_c   1.000
_cell.angle_alpha   90.00
_cell.angle_beta   90.00
_cell.angle_gamma   90.00
#
_symmetry.space_group_name_H-M   'P 1'
#
loop_
_entity.id
_entity.type
_entity.pdbx_description
1 polymer ?
#
loop_
_entity_poly.entity_id
_entity_poly.type
_entity_poly.pdbx_seq_one_letter_code
_entity_poly.pdbx_strand_id
1 'polypeptide(L)'
;MPWSPPPFPTPVQDRRLERFRDRAARLRGRDGRVGTAFFTVDLVHPRPEGHLWWRRWSAPFHLVDGHVWGDAEVTSTWDPSGRPGEEHRANHQAWGEGLRQLLDDADRGVFTWLDQQWQLEWLDDDELSVFREAHRHELDE
;
A
#
# COMPACT_ATOMS: atom_id res chain seq x y z
N MET A 1 18.26 -25.85 -9.93
CA MET A 1 16.87 -25.41 -9.64
C MET A 1 16.45 -24.40 -10.70
N PRO A 2 15.21 -24.43 -11.19
CA PRO A 2 14.78 -23.56 -12.29
C PRO A 2 14.81 -22.09 -11.87
N TRP A 3 15.38 -21.25 -12.75
CA TRP A 3 15.46 -19.81 -12.54
C TRP A 3 14.10 -19.10 -12.70
N SER A 4 13.09 -19.79 -13.22
CA SER A 4 11.72 -19.31 -13.41
C SER A 4 10.72 -20.07 -12.53
N PRO A 5 9.61 -19.44 -12.13
CA PRO A 5 8.55 -20.12 -11.41
C PRO A 5 7.93 -21.22 -12.29
N PRO A 6 7.47 -22.34 -11.69
CA PRO A 6 6.62 -23.27 -12.42
C PRO A 6 5.33 -22.57 -12.85
N PRO A 7 4.61 -23.08 -13.86
CA PRO A 7 3.32 -22.55 -14.23
C PRO A 7 2.36 -22.69 -13.04
N PHE A 8 1.97 -21.55 -12.47
CA PHE A 8 0.89 -21.48 -11.49
C PHE A 8 -0.40 -21.11 -12.20
N PRO A 9 -1.57 -21.56 -11.70
CA PRO A 9 -2.83 -20.99 -12.13
C PRO A 9 -2.83 -19.49 -11.81
N THR A 10 -3.31 -18.67 -12.75
CA THR A 10 -3.52 -17.24 -12.51
C THR A 10 -4.44 -17.09 -11.30
N PRO A 11 -4.07 -16.32 -10.28
CA PRO A 11 -4.93 -16.13 -9.13
C PRO A 11 -6.23 -15.45 -9.57
N VAL A 12 -7.34 -15.82 -8.93
CA VAL A 12 -8.63 -15.19 -9.19
C VAL A 12 -8.50 -13.70 -8.88
N GLN A 13 -8.71 -12.86 -9.89
CA GLN A 13 -8.64 -11.41 -9.75
C GLN A 13 -9.91 -10.91 -9.05
N ASP A 14 -9.74 -10.41 -7.82
CA ASP A 14 -10.81 -9.69 -7.13
C ASP A 14 -10.96 -8.31 -7.80
N ARG A 15 -12.15 -8.02 -8.35
CA ARG A 15 -12.43 -6.75 -9.04
C ARG A 15 -12.26 -5.53 -8.13
N ARG A 16 -12.35 -5.71 -6.81
CA ARG A 16 -12.15 -4.63 -5.83
C ARG A 16 -10.71 -4.13 -5.80
N LEU A 17 -9.75 -4.88 -6.35
CA LEU A 17 -8.35 -4.43 -6.48
C LEU A 17 -8.19 -3.28 -7.47
N GLU A 18 -9.05 -3.18 -8.49
CA GLU A 18 -8.91 -2.16 -9.54
C GLU A 18 -9.05 -0.74 -8.99
N ARG A 19 -9.73 -0.54 -7.86
CA ARG A 19 -9.81 0.78 -7.23
C ARG A 19 -8.50 1.25 -6.58
N PHE A 20 -7.59 0.32 -6.29
CA PHE A 20 -6.30 0.64 -5.68
C PHE A 20 -5.21 0.82 -6.73
N ARG A 21 -5.41 0.35 -7.97
CA ARG A 21 -4.37 0.35 -8.99
C ARG A 21 -3.99 1.78 -9.38
N ASP A 22 -2.80 2.18 -8.96
CA ASP A 22 -2.20 3.49 -9.22
C ASP A 22 -3.11 4.65 -8.76
N ARG A 23 -3.83 4.46 -7.66
CA ARG A 23 -4.80 5.45 -7.14
C ARG A 23 -4.31 6.08 -5.85
N ALA A 24 -4.62 7.36 -5.69
CA ALA A 24 -4.42 8.08 -4.44
C ALA A 24 -5.75 8.30 -3.72
N ALA A 25 -5.69 8.40 -2.40
CA ALA A 25 -6.81 8.73 -1.55
C ALA A 25 -6.40 9.69 -0.44
N ARG A 26 -7.31 10.60 -0.11
CA ARG A 26 -7.20 11.45 1.07
C ARG A 26 -7.64 10.65 2.30
N LEU A 27 -6.83 10.73 3.34
CA LEU A 27 -7.07 10.12 4.64
C LEU A 27 -7.50 11.21 5.62
N ARG A 28 -8.60 10.99 6.35
CA ARG A 28 -9.03 11.89 7.44
C ARG A 28 -9.18 11.12 8.74
N GLY A 29 -8.40 11.52 9.75
CA GLY A 29 -8.47 11.02 11.11
C GLY A 29 -9.65 11.63 11.87
N ARG A 30 -10.11 10.96 12.92
CA ARG A 30 -11.21 11.46 13.78
C ARG A 30 -10.83 12.71 14.58
N ASP A 31 -9.54 12.90 14.80
CA ASP A 31 -8.92 14.05 15.47
C ASP A 31 -8.66 15.23 14.52
N GLY A 32 -9.06 15.12 13.25
CA GLY A 32 -8.89 16.16 12.24
C GLY A 32 -7.55 16.10 11.51
N ARG A 33 -6.69 15.13 11.80
CA ARG A 33 -5.46 14.90 11.01
C ARG A 33 -5.82 14.51 9.59
N VAL A 34 -5.00 14.97 8.64
CA VAL A 34 -5.17 14.69 7.22
C VAL A 34 -3.88 14.12 6.66
N GLY A 35 -4.01 13.04 5.89
CA GLY A 35 -2.93 12.45 5.13
C GLY A 35 -3.35 12.15 3.70
N THR A 36 -2.42 11.68 2.90
CA THR A 36 -2.68 11.15 1.57
C THR A 36 -2.02 9.79 1.46
N ALA A 37 -2.71 8.82 0.87
CA ALA A 37 -2.15 7.52 0.56
C ALA A 37 -2.16 7.30 -0.96
N PHE A 38 -1.07 6.82 -1.52
CA PHE A 38 -0.98 6.33 -2.90
C PHE A 38 -0.83 4.82 -2.89
N PHE A 39 -1.65 4.12 -3.67
CA PHE A 39 -1.67 2.67 -3.72
C PHE A 39 -1.24 2.17 -5.10
N THR A 40 -0.50 1.06 -5.10
CA THR A 40 -0.20 0.25 -6.28
C THR A 40 -0.65 -1.19 -6.03
N VAL A 41 -0.86 -1.94 -7.11
CA VAL A 41 -1.30 -3.34 -7.04
C VAL A 41 -0.38 -4.19 -7.88
N ASP A 42 0.40 -5.03 -7.20
CA ASP A 42 1.38 -5.91 -7.81
C ASP A 42 0.97 -7.38 -7.71
N LEU A 43 1.40 -8.16 -8.70
CA LEU A 43 1.31 -9.62 -8.67
C LEU A 43 2.68 -10.18 -8.32
N VAL A 44 2.83 -10.64 -7.07
CA VAL A 44 4.13 -11.07 -6.54
C VAL A 44 4.29 -12.57 -6.72
N HIS A 45 5.50 -12.99 -7.13
CA HIS A 45 5.92 -14.39 -7.21
C HIS A 45 7.09 -14.63 -6.24
N PRO A 46 6.85 -14.73 -4.92
CA PRO A 46 7.98 -14.82 -4.01
C PRO A 46 8.69 -16.16 -4.12
N ARG A 47 10.02 -16.08 -3.99
CA ARG A 47 10.90 -17.18 -3.60
C ARG A 47 11.14 -17.05 -2.10
N PRO A 48 10.25 -17.55 -1.23
CA PRO A 48 10.49 -17.50 0.20
C PRO A 48 11.89 -18.08 0.51
N GLU A 49 12.67 -17.32 1.26
CA GLU A 49 14.04 -17.70 1.59
C GLU A 49 14.08 -19.00 2.40
N GLY A 50 15.10 -19.80 2.15
CA GLY A 50 15.39 -21.03 2.86
C GLY A 50 16.81 -21.49 2.52
N HIS A 51 17.44 -22.26 3.42
CA HIS A 51 18.79 -22.80 3.24
C HIS A 51 19.00 -23.33 1.80
N LEU A 52 20.20 -23.08 1.24
CA LEU A 52 20.63 -23.19 -0.16
C LEU A 52 20.18 -24.42 -0.99
N TRP A 53 19.57 -25.43 -0.38
CA TRP A 53 19.22 -26.71 -0.98
C TRP A 53 17.71 -26.98 -1.11
N TRP A 54 16.81 -26.08 -0.67
CA TRP A 54 15.35 -26.21 -0.88
C TRP A 54 14.63 -24.89 -1.16
N ARG A 55 14.93 -24.24 -2.30
CA ARG A 55 14.13 -23.10 -2.76
C ARG A 55 12.86 -23.61 -3.43
N ARG A 56 11.69 -23.23 -2.91
CA ARG A 56 10.39 -23.46 -3.56
C ARG A 56 9.75 -22.13 -3.87
N TRP A 57 9.34 -21.96 -5.13
CA TRP A 57 8.46 -20.87 -5.51
C TRP A 57 7.12 -21.02 -4.79
N SER A 58 6.61 -19.92 -4.27
CA SER A 58 5.23 -19.86 -3.80
C SER A 58 4.28 -19.55 -4.96
N ALA A 59 3.00 -19.89 -4.79
CA ALA A 59 1.97 -19.48 -5.73
C ALA A 59 1.87 -17.94 -5.76
N PRO A 60 1.59 -17.33 -6.93
CA PRO A 60 1.44 -15.89 -7.03
C PRO A 60 0.28 -15.38 -6.19
N PHE A 61 0.44 -14.19 -5.63
CA PHE A 61 -0.62 -13.48 -4.91
C PHE A 61 -0.60 -12.00 -5.22
N HIS A 62 -1.76 -11.36 -5.07
CA HIS A 62 -1.88 -9.91 -5.17
C HIS A 62 -1.34 -9.26 -3.90
N LEU A 63 -0.55 -8.22 -4.09
CA LEU A 63 -0.04 -7.32 -3.07
C LEU A 63 -0.59 -5.93 -3.35
N VAL A 64 -1.11 -5.27 -2.32
CA VAL A 64 -1.35 -3.82 -2.34
C VAL A 64 -0.24 -3.16 -1.57
N ASP A 65 0.57 -2.37 -2.26
CA ASP A 65 1.54 -1.46 -1.67
C ASP A 65 0.88 -0.09 -1.53
N GLY A 66 1.10 0.56 -0.39
CA GLY A 66 0.58 1.88 -0.06
C GLY A 66 1.70 2.76 0.45
N HIS A 67 1.81 3.97 -0.07
CA HIS A 67 2.69 5.01 0.45
C HIS A 67 1.82 6.06 1.12
N VAL A 68 2.10 6.39 2.37
CA VAL A 68 1.32 7.33 3.17
C VAL A 68 2.15 8.55 3.48
N TRP A 69 1.61 9.73 3.18
CA TRP A 69 2.16 11.05 3.48
C TRP A 69 1.26 11.79 4.47
N GLY A 70 1.89 12.59 5.31
CA GLY A 70 1.24 13.46 6.28
C GLY A 70 2.24 13.95 7.32
N ASP A 71 1.73 14.54 8.40
CA ASP A 71 2.56 14.88 9.54
C ASP A 71 3.18 13.63 10.20
N ALA A 72 4.11 13.83 11.14
CA ALA A 72 4.77 12.73 11.85
C ALA A 72 3.79 11.86 12.64
N GLU A 73 2.64 12.38 13.06
CA GLU A 73 1.63 11.60 13.78
C GLU A 73 0.83 10.71 12.81
N VAL A 74 0.55 11.19 11.59
CA VAL A 74 -0.09 10.43 10.51
C VAL A 74 0.81 9.26 10.10
N THR A 75 2.12 9.47 10.03
CA THR A 75 3.08 8.48 9.49
C THR A 75 3.75 7.63 10.56
N SER A 76 3.61 8.01 11.85
CA SER A 76 4.35 7.46 13.00
C SER A 76 5.88 7.52 12.86
N THR A 77 6.38 8.39 11.98
CA THR A 77 7.81 8.54 11.77
C THR A 77 8.28 9.71 12.61
N TRP A 78 8.98 9.39 13.70
CA TRP A 78 9.74 10.36 14.48
C TRP A 78 11.19 10.27 14.05
N ASP A 79 11.87 11.41 13.93
CA ASP A 79 13.32 11.38 13.77
C ASP A 79 13.99 10.79 15.05
N PRO A 80 15.29 10.42 14.99
CA PRO A 80 16.01 9.91 16.16
C PRO A 80 16.06 10.88 17.36
N SER A 81 15.72 12.15 17.15
CA SER A 81 15.62 13.19 18.19
C SER A 81 14.21 13.34 18.79
N GLY A 82 13.25 12.52 18.34
CA GLY A 82 11.86 12.56 18.78
C GLY A 82 11.07 13.74 18.21
N ARG A 83 11.52 14.33 17.10
CA ARG A 83 10.84 15.45 16.43
C ARG A 83 10.19 15.00 15.12
N PRO A 84 9.10 15.66 14.71
CA PRO A 84 8.63 15.59 13.33
C PRO A 84 9.70 16.18 12.38
N GLY A 85 10.30 15.38 11.51
CA GLY A 85 10.91 15.84 10.25
C GLY A 85 9.90 16.40 9.23
N GLU A 86 10.41 17.04 8.17
CA GLU A 86 9.64 17.95 7.30
C GLU A 86 8.62 17.27 6.36
N GLU A 87 8.81 15.99 6.04
CA GLU A 87 7.82 15.17 5.31
C GLU A 87 8.21 13.71 5.52
N HIS A 88 7.29 12.87 6.01
CA HIS A 88 7.58 11.46 6.22
C HIS A 88 6.66 10.61 5.36
N ARG A 89 7.27 9.74 4.57
CA ARG A 89 6.59 8.68 3.85
C ARG A 89 6.66 7.41 4.69
N ALA A 90 5.53 6.75 4.87
CA ALA A 90 5.46 5.43 5.47
C ALA A 90 4.87 4.42 4.48
N ASN A 91 5.36 3.18 4.52
CA ASN A 91 4.90 2.13 3.62
C ASN A 91 3.88 1.22 4.32
N HIS A 92 2.81 0.90 3.61
CA HIS A 92 1.78 -0.05 3.97
C HIS A 92 1.80 -1.20 2.98
N GLN A 93 1.72 -2.44 3.45
CA GLN A 93 1.64 -3.62 2.58
C GLN A 93 0.51 -4.53 3.03
N ALA A 94 -0.32 -4.95 2.09
CA ALA A 94 -1.42 -5.87 2.35
C ALA A 94 -1.45 -7.03 1.34
N TRP A 95 -1.40 -8.25 1.87
CA TRP A 95 -1.62 -9.52 1.15
C TRP A 95 -2.46 -10.47 2.00
N GLY A 96 -2.93 -11.57 1.43
CA GLY A 96 -3.63 -12.63 2.17
C GLY A 96 -4.83 -12.10 2.98
N GLU A 97 -4.89 -12.37 4.28
CA GLU A 97 -5.98 -11.90 5.14
C GLU A 97 -5.93 -10.36 5.36
N GLY A 98 -4.73 -9.77 5.41
CA GLY A 98 -4.58 -8.31 5.49
C GLY A 98 -5.15 -7.61 4.26
N LEU A 99 -4.97 -8.21 3.08
CA LEU A 99 -5.61 -7.72 1.84
C LEU A 99 -7.13 -7.80 1.92
N ARG A 100 -7.69 -8.91 2.40
CA ARG A 100 -9.15 -9.05 2.53
C ARG A 100 -9.73 -7.99 3.47
N GLN A 101 -9.07 -7.77 4.61
CA GLN A 101 -9.46 -6.73 5.54
C GLN A 101 -9.36 -5.33 4.91
N LEU A 102 -8.28 -5.03 4.17
CA LEU A 102 -8.14 -3.76 3.43
C LEU A 102 -9.26 -3.58 2.41
N LEU A 103 -9.63 -4.63 1.67
CA LEU A 103 -10.72 -4.57 0.72
C LEU A 103 -12.06 -4.28 1.43
N ASP A 104 -12.34 -4.97 2.53
CA ASP A 104 -13.58 -4.78 3.27
C ASP A 104 -13.64 -3.40 3.97
N ASP A 105 -12.50 -2.88 4.44
CA ASP A 105 -12.38 -1.53 5.00
C ASP A 105 -12.67 -0.46 3.94
N ALA A 106 -12.04 -0.57 2.77
CA ALA A 106 -12.25 0.41 1.71
C ALA A 106 -13.66 0.31 1.07
N ASP A 107 -14.33 -0.85 1.11
CA ASP A 107 -15.77 -0.97 0.77
C ASP A 107 -16.65 -0.15 1.74
N ARG A 108 -16.16 0.08 2.97
CA ARG A 108 -16.80 0.92 3.99
C ARG A 108 -16.31 2.37 3.96
N GLY A 109 -15.46 2.74 3.00
CA GLY A 109 -14.87 4.08 2.93
C GLY A 109 -13.90 4.38 4.07
N VAL A 110 -13.24 3.35 4.61
CA VAL A 110 -12.23 3.51 5.67
C VAL A 110 -10.91 2.84 5.29
N PHE A 111 -9.85 3.25 5.97
CA PHE A 111 -8.52 2.67 5.88
C PHE A 111 -7.95 2.51 7.29
N THR A 112 -7.59 1.27 7.64
CA THR A 112 -6.97 0.99 8.93
C THR A 112 -5.46 1.16 8.82
N TRP A 113 -4.93 2.14 9.54
CA TRP A 113 -3.52 2.52 9.53
C TRP A 113 -3.06 2.84 10.95
N LEU A 114 -1.95 2.22 11.39
CA LEU A 114 -1.42 2.35 12.75
C LEU A 114 -2.47 2.04 13.84
N ASP A 115 -3.24 0.96 13.63
CA ASP A 115 -4.36 0.55 14.50
C ASP A 115 -5.47 1.60 14.66
N GLN A 116 -5.52 2.60 13.78
CA GLN A 116 -6.53 3.65 13.74
C GLN A 116 -7.34 3.58 12.46
N GLN A 117 -8.63 3.94 12.54
CA GLN A 117 -9.49 4.05 11.37
C GLN A 117 -9.47 5.48 10.83
N TRP A 118 -9.10 5.58 9.56
CA TRP A 118 -9.11 6.81 8.78
C TRP A 118 -10.27 6.75 7.79
N GLN A 119 -10.99 7.85 7.60
CA GLN A 119 -11.89 7.95 6.46
C GLN A 119 -11.07 8.01 5.19
N LEU A 120 -11.46 7.21 4.20
CA LEU A 120 -10.80 7.04 2.93
C LEU A 120 -11.66 7.67 1.83
N GLU A 121 -11.14 8.71 1.18
CA GLU A 121 -11.77 9.38 0.05
C GLU A 121 -10.84 9.33 -1.15
N TRP A 122 -11.24 8.60 -2.20
CA TRP A 122 -10.45 8.50 -3.42
C TRP A 122 -10.34 9.86 -4.11
N LEU A 123 -9.12 10.23 -4.51
CA LEU A 123 -8.91 11.43 -5.32
C LEU A 123 -9.50 11.21 -6.72
N ASP A 124 -10.06 12.26 -7.30
CA ASP A 124 -10.44 12.24 -8.71
C ASP A 124 -9.21 12.27 -9.64
N ASP A 125 -9.44 12.17 -10.95
CA ASP A 125 -8.34 12.11 -11.94
C ASP A 125 -7.51 13.40 -11.98
N ASP A 126 -8.10 14.57 -11.71
CA ASP A 126 -7.42 15.86 -11.72
C ASP A 126 -6.56 16.02 -10.46
N GLU A 127 -7.14 15.75 -9.29
CA GLU A 127 -6.44 15.73 -8.00
C GLU A 127 -5.29 14.72 -8.02
N LEU A 128 -5.50 13.52 -8.59
CA LEU A 128 -4.47 12.50 -8.73
C LEU A 128 -3.32 12.96 -9.64
N SER A 129 -3.65 13.66 -10.73
CA SER A 129 -2.64 14.18 -11.66
C SER A 129 -1.73 15.20 -10.98
N VAL A 130 -2.33 16.14 -10.23
CA VAL A 130 -1.59 17.13 -9.42
C VAL A 130 -0.74 16.43 -8.36
N PHE A 131 -1.29 15.45 -7.65
CA PHE A 131 -0.57 14.68 -6.64
C PHE A 131 0.67 13.98 -7.22
N ARG A 132 0.51 13.29 -8.36
CA ARG A 132 1.60 12.59 -9.03
C ARG A 132 2.67 13.54 -9.56
N GLU A 133 2.29 14.73 -10.02
CA GLU A 133 3.26 15.74 -10.42
C GLU A 133 4.07 16.25 -9.24
N ALA A 134 3.41 16.51 -8.10
CA ALA A 134 4.08 16.96 -6.88
C ALA A 134 5.05 15.89 -6.31
N HIS A 135 4.68 14.61 -6.38
CA HIS A 135 5.47 13.50 -5.79
C HIS A 135 6.19 12.65 -6.84
N ARG A 136 6.38 13.15 -8.06
CA ARG A 136 6.95 12.38 -9.18
C ARG A 136 8.26 11.71 -8.81
N HIS A 137 9.16 12.45 -8.17
CA HIS A 137 10.48 11.98 -7.77
C HIS A 137 10.44 10.86 -6.72
N GLU A 138 9.37 10.79 -5.92
CA GLU A 138 9.23 9.79 -4.85
C GLU A 138 8.49 8.53 -5.33
N LEU A 139 7.65 8.65 -6.36
CA LEU A 139 6.90 7.54 -6.95
C LEU A 139 7.72 6.75 -7.99
N ASP A 140 8.75 7.37 -8.57
CA ASP A 140 9.62 6.76 -9.59
C ASP A 140 10.83 5.98 -9.00
N GLU A 141 11.02 5.97 -7.67
CA GLU A 141 12.03 5.19 -6.93
C GLU A 141 11.51 3.81 -6.50
#